data_AF-A0A0C3GL30-F1
#
_entry.id   AF-A0A0C3GL30-F1
#
_cell.length_a   1.000
_cell.length_b   1.000
_cell.length_c   1.000
_cell.angle_alpha   90.00
_cell.angle_beta   90.00
_cell.angle_gamma   90.00
#
_symmetry.space_group_name_H-M   'P 1'
#
loop_
_entity.id
_entity.type
_entity.pdbx_description
1 polymer ?
#
loop_
_entity_poly.entity_id
_entity_poly.type
_entity_poly.pdbx_seq_one_letter_code
_entity_poly.pdbx_strand_id
1 'polypeptide(L)'
;MAPTKLEHEDHSRDAAFNKAMHKESSMAAGGFSAMMRKDNTAHKAAVDEYFKHWDNKAARDETTADRESRKAEYATLTRLYYDLGTDIYEYGWGQSMHFCRFAYGERLHQAIARHEHYLAAKIGIKGDDKVLDVGCGIGGPARQIAKFTGAHITGLNNNDYQIDRATLYAQKEGLAHQLEFVKGDFMQMSFPENTFDCVYAIEATVHAPSLEGVYSQIYRVLKPGGVFGVYEWLMTDKYDNSNEHHRKIRLGIEQGDGISNMVKISEALAAIKAAGFELELHEDLSKRPDAAPWYYPIAGEFKYMGSILDFYLIGRMTKFGRGLAHSVMGLMEMLGLAPSGTMKTANSMAAAADCLVAGAKEDLFTPMYLMIARKPLNAKA
;
A
#
# COMPACT_ATOMS: atom_id res chain seq x y z
N MET A 1 3.45 -7.64 25.34
CA MET A 1 3.04 -6.22 25.51
C MET A 1 1.58 -6.20 25.97
N ALA A 2 1.11 -5.12 26.62
CA ALA A 2 -0.33 -4.96 26.85
C ALA A 2 -1.05 -4.89 25.49
N PRO A 3 -2.23 -5.51 25.32
CA PRO A 3 -2.94 -5.49 24.05
C PRO A 3 -3.25 -4.04 23.64
N THR A 4 -2.78 -3.63 22.46
CA THR A 4 -3.14 -2.34 21.87
C THR A 4 -4.65 -2.29 21.67
N LYS A 5 -5.31 -1.28 22.22
CA LYS A 5 -6.73 -1.05 21.94
C LYS A 5 -6.87 -0.71 20.46
N LEU A 6 -7.47 -1.62 19.69
CA LEU A 6 -7.70 -1.44 18.27
C LEU A 6 -8.88 -0.48 18.02
N GLU A 7 -8.87 0.12 16.82
CA GLU A 7 -10.00 0.92 16.35
C GLU A 7 -11.22 0.00 16.16
N HIS A 8 -12.41 0.48 16.53
CA HIS A 8 -13.64 -0.29 16.39
C HIS A 8 -14.09 -0.32 14.93
N GLU A 9 -14.22 -1.52 14.35
CA GLU A 9 -14.78 -1.69 13.01
C GLU A 9 -16.28 -1.41 12.99
N ASP A 10 -16.71 -0.53 12.09
CA ASP A 10 -18.13 -0.26 11.82
C ASP A 10 -18.38 -0.36 10.31
N HIS A 11 -18.68 -1.57 9.85
CA HIS A 11 -18.92 -1.85 8.43
C HIS A 11 -20.15 -1.11 7.90
N SER A 12 -21.16 -0.83 8.74
CA SER A 12 -22.36 -0.12 8.31
C SER A 12 -22.08 1.35 8.05
N ARG A 13 -21.35 2.01 8.96
CA ARG A 13 -20.90 3.40 8.79
C ARG A 13 -19.99 3.53 7.57
N ASP A 14 -19.02 2.64 7.44
CA ASP A 14 -18.04 2.67 6.35
C ASP A 14 -18.72 2.47 4.98
N ALA A 15 -19.64 1.50 4.87
CA ALA A 15 -20.42 1.28 3.65
C ALA A 15 -21.32 2.48 3.31
N ALA A 16 -21.93 3.11 4.32
CA ALA A 16 -22.73 4.32 4.12
C ALA A 16 -21.88 5.49 3.60
N PHE A 17 -20.68 5.68 4.16
CA PHE A 17 -19.73 6.69 3.70
C PHE A 17 -19.25 6.41 2.26
N ASN A 18 -18.88 5.16 1.97
CA ASN A 18 -18.47 4.71 0.65
C ASN A 18 -19.54 5.03 -0.41
N LYS A 19 -20.80 4.68 -0.12
CA LYS A 19 -21.94 4.96 -1.00
C LYS A 19 -22.15 6.46 -1.22
N ALA A 20 -22.02 7.26 -0.16
CA ALA A 20 -22.16 8.72 -0.26
C ALA A 20 -21.06 9.35 -1.11
N MET A 21 -19.81 8.91 -0.94
CA MET A 21 -18.64 9.46 -1.62
C MET A 21 -18.53 9.01 -3.07
N HIS A 22 -18.67 7.71 -3.33
CA HIS A 22 -18.34 7.11 -4.62
C HIS A 22 -19.55 6.88 -5.51
N LYS A 23 -20.77 6.74 -4.97
CA LYS A 23 -21.98 6.45 -5.76
C LYS A 23 -21.74 5.24 -6.68
N GLU A 24 -21.86 5.40 -8.00
CA GLU A 24 -21.56 4.37 -9.01
C GLU A 24 -20.14 4.52 -9.64
N SER A 25 -19.25 5.31 -9.03
CA SER A 25 -17.92 5.59 -9.59
C SER A 25 -17.02 4.36 -9.65
N SER A 26 -17.22 3.37 -8.77
CA SER A 26 -16.46 2.12 -8.78
C SER A 26 -16.65 1.32 -10.07
N MET A 27 -17.82 1.49 -10.72
CA MET A 27 -18.16 0.88 -12.01
C MET A 27 -17.62 1.65 -13.22
N ALA A 28 -17.09 2.86 -13.04
CA ALA A 28 -16.59 3.67 -14.14
C ALA A 28 -15.33 3.09 -14.80
N ALA A 29 -15.17 3.39 -16.09
CA ALA A 29 -13.99 3.01 -16.85
C ALA A 29 -12.84 4.00 -16.58
N GLY A 30 -11.85 3.56 -15.79
CA GLY A 30 -10.62 4.30 -15.51
C GLY A 30 -10.73 5.30 -14.35
N GLY A 31 -9.63 5.45 -13.60
CA GLY A 31 -9.58 6.26 -12.37
C GLY A 31 -9.97 7.72 -12.55
N PHE A 32 -9.54 8.38 -13.63
CA PHE A 32 -9.89 9.79 -13.86
C PHE A 32 -11.39 10.02 -13.99
N SER A 33 -12.13 9.14 -14.69
CA SER A 33 -13.59 9.28 -14.80
C SER A 33 -14.30 8.99 -13.47
N ALA A 34 -13.75 8.09 -12.65
CA ALA A 34 -14.32 7.76 -11.34
C ALA A 34 -14.14 8.92 -10.34
N MET A 35 -12.95 9.52 -10.31
CA MET A 35 -12.63 10.69 -9.48
C MET A 35 -13.61 11.85 -9.69
N MET A 36 -13.92 12.17 -10.95
CA MET A 36 -14.80 13.28 -11.33
C MET A 36 -16.28 13.05 -10.99
N ARG A 37 -16.67 11.81 -10.63
CA ARG A 37 -18.04 11.45 -10.27
C ARG A 37 -18.27 11.41 -8.75
N LYS A 38 -17.23 11.65 -7.95
CA LYS A 38 -17.33 11.64 -6.49
C LYS A 38 -18.19 12.79 -5.98
N ASP A 39 -18.83 12.57 -4.85
CA ASP A 39 -19.58 13.60 -4.16
C ASP A 39 -18.64 14.64 -3.52
N ASN A 40 -18.88 15.92 -3.83
CA ASN A 40 -18.01 16.99 -3.38
C ASN A 40 -18.02 17.17 -1.85
N THR A 41 -19.18 17.01 -1.21
CA THR A 41 -19.32 17.22 0.24
C THR A 41 -18.65 16.09 1.01
N ALA A 42 -18.94 14.85 0.63
CA ALA A 42 -18.32 13.68 1.26
C ALA A 42 -16.79 13.65 1.01
N HIS A 43 -16.34 14.00 -0.20
CA HIS A 43 -14.92 14.12 -0.51
C HIS A 43 -14.23 15.18 0.35
N LYS A 44 -14.83 16.36 0.51
CA LYS A 44 -14.28 17.40 1.40
C LYS A 44 -14.18 16.92 2.85
N ALA A 45 -15.20 16.22 3.35
CA ALA A 45 -15.16 15.65 4.70
C ALA A 45 -14.02 14.64 4.87
N ALA A 46 -13.77 13.77 3.88
CA ALA A 46 -12.61 12.87 3.89
C ALA A 46 -11.28 13.63 3.89
N VAL A 47 -11.16 14.70 3.08
CA VAL A 47 -9.96 15.55 3.06
C VAL A 47 -9.72 16.17 4.44
N ASP A 48 -10.72 16.83 5.01
CA ASP A 48 -10.58 17.51 6.29
C ASP A 48 -10.23 16.52 7.42
N GLU A 49 -10.88 15.35 7.44
CA GLU A 49 -10.65 14.29 8.43
C GLU A 49 -9.28 13.63 8.26
N TYR A 50 -8.81 13.39 7.03
CA TYR A 50 -7.46 12.86 6.78
C TYR A 50 -6.37 13.85 7.20
N PHE A 51 -6.50 15.11 6.75
CA PHE A 51 -5.47 16.12 6.95
C PHE A 51 -5.43 16.68 8.38
N LYS A 52 -6.44 16.44 9.23
CA LYS A 52 -6.37 16.79 10.68
C LYS A 52 -5.16 16.16 11.38
N HIS A 53 -4.68 15.01 10.90
CA HIS A 53 -3.53 14.30 11.46
C HIS A 53 -2.19 14.92 11.08
N TRP A 54 -2.17 15.83 10.10
CA TRP A 54 -0.95 16.32 9.45
C TRP A 54 -0.86 17.86 9.41
N ASP A 55 -1.99 18.55 9.29
CA ASP A 55 -2.04 20.00 9.19
C ASP A 55 -1.47 20.65 10.47
N ASN A 56 -0.58 21.63 10.28
CA ASN A 56 0.11 22.36 11.34
C ASN A 56 0.98 21.48 12.27
N LYS A 57 1.35 20.26 11.86
CA LYS A 57 2.22 19.35 12.61
C LYS A 57 3.57 19.19 11.90
N ALA A 58 4.53 20.04 12.25
CA ALA A 58 5.86 20.02 11.66
C ALA A 58 6.74 18.90 12.25
N ALA A 59 7.64 18.35 11.45
CA ALA A 59 8.56 17.28 11.87
C ALA A 59 9.46 17.65 13.07
N ARG A 60 9.79 18.92 13.22
CA ARG A 60 10.58 19.43 14.35
C ARG A 60 9.85 19.33 15.70
N ASP A 61 8.51 19.39 15.66
CA ASP A 61 7.63 19.49 16.82
C ASP A 61 6.92 18.14 17.12
N GLU A 62 7.14 17.11 16.31
CA GLU A 62 6.47 15.82 16.44
C GLU A 62 6.85 15.09 17.74
N THR A 63 5.84 14.62 18.46
CA THR A 63 6.01 13.85 19.69
C THR A 63 5.62 12.38 19.52
N THR A 64 5.95 11.55 20.51
CA THR A 64 5.41 10.19 20.60
C THR A 64 3.88 10.19 20.74
N ALA A 65 3.30 11.18 21.43
CA ALA A 65 1.86 11.28 21.57
C ALA A 65 1.15 11.54 20.22
N ASP A 66 1.75 12.34 19.34
CA ASP A 66 1.23 12.54 17.97
C ASP A 66 1.20 11.22 17.19
N ARG A 67 2.27 10.43 17.29
CA ARG A 67 2.37 9.11 16.64
C ARG A 67 1.36 8.13 17.20
N GLU A 68 1.20 8.06 18.52
CA GLU A 68 0.19 7.20 19.14
C GLU A 68 -1.24 7.64 18.81
N SER A 69 -1.50 8.95 18.66
CA SER A 69 -2.79 9.45 18.19
C SER A 69 -3.10 9.00 16.75
N ARG A 70 -2.12 9.04 15.83
CA ARG A 70 -2.31 8.49 14.47
C ARG A 70 -2.53 6.99 14.48
N LYS A 71 -1.77 6.25 15.30
CA LYS A 71 -1.94 4.79 15.46
C LYS A 71 -3.29 4.41 16.06
N ALA A 72 -3.90 5.25 16.89
CA ALA A 72 -5.21 4.99 17.47
C ALA A 72 -6.36 5.07 16.42
N GLU A 73 -6.15 5.79 15.33
CA GLU A 73 -7.09 5.97 14.21
C GLU A 73 -6.54 5.39 12.89
N TYR A 74 -5.64 4.39 12.96
CA TYR A 74 -4.93 3.88 11.79
C TYR A 74 -5.86 3.39 10.67
N ALA A 75 -6.99 2.77 11.02
CA ALA A 75 -7.88 2.15 10.05
C ALA A 75 -8.66 3.25 9.32
N THR A 76 -9.19 4.23 10.05
CA THR A 76 -9.84 5.41 9.44
C THR A 76 -8.85 6.24 8.61
N LEU A 77 -7.64 6.50 9.13
CA LEU A 77 -6.60 7.25 8.41
C LEU A 77 -6.27 6.58 7.07
N THR A 78 -6.02 5.27 7.09
CA THR A 78 -5.68 4.50 5.89
C THR A 78 -6.86 4.43 4.91
N ARG A 79 -8.07 4.16 5.42
CA ARG A 79 -9.28 4.06 4.58
C ARG A 79 -9.57 5.37 3.86
N LEU A 80 -9.51 6.50 4.56
CA LEU A 80 -9.76 7.82 3.98
C LEU A 80 -8.67 8.22 2.97
N TYR A 81 -7.41 7.87 3.25
CA TYR A 81 -6.33 8.09 2.29
C TYR A 81 -6.64 7.40 0.96
N TYR A 82 -7.00 6.11 0.98
CA TYR A 82 -7.31 5.38 -0.24
C TYR A 82 -8.64 5.79 -0.88
N ASP A 83 -9.63 6.26 -0.11
CA ASP A 83 -10.82 6.91 -0.66
C ASP A 83 -10.47 8.15 -1.49
N LEU A 84 -9.44 8.91 -1.09
CA LEU A 84 -8.97 10.10 -1.79
C LEU A 84 -8.02 9.78 -2.95
N GLY A 85 -7.07 8.86 -2.74
CA GLY A 85 -5.92 8.64 -3.63
C GLY A 85 -6.10 7.55 -4.70
N THR A 86 -7.01 6.59 -4.52
CA THR A 86 -7.08 5.39 -5.39
C THR A 86 -7.19 5.74 -6.87
N ASP A 87 -8.02 6.71 -7.25
CA ASP A 87 -8.20 7.09 -8.65
C ASP A 87 -6.96 7.72 -9.27
N ILE A 88 -6.22 8.51 -8.47
CA ILE A 88 -4.98 9.16 -8.88
C ILE A 88 -3.92 8.08 -9.12
N TYR A 89 -3.82 7.10 -8.21
CA TYR A 89 -2.95 5.96 -8.39
C TYR A 89 -3.32 5.12 -9.59
N GLU A 90 -4.60 4.80 -9.74
CA GLU A 90 -5.05 3.94 -10.82
C GLU A 90 -4.80 4.56 -12.20
N TYR A 91 -5.04 5.87 -12.32
CA TYR A 91 -4.73 6.61 -13.55
C TYR A 91 -3.23 6.75 -13.79
N GLY A 92 -2.44 7.01 -12.74
CA GLY A 92 -1.02 7.32 -12.86
C GLY A 92 -0.08 6.10 -12.85
N TRP A 93 -0.44 5.04 -12.15
CA TRP A 93 0.38 3.86 -11.81
C TRP A 93 -0.16 2.56 -12.37
N GLY A 94 -1.44 2.53 -12.78
CA GLY A 94 -2.12 1.34 -13.26
C GLY A 94 -2.74 0.53 -12.12
N GLN A 95 -2.90 -0.77 -12.33
CA GLN A 95 -3.74 -1.61 -11.47
C GLN A 95 -2.99 -2.39 -10.37
N SER A 96 -1.65 -2.35 -10.38
CA SER A 96 -0.78 -2.90 -9.33
C SER A 96 0.03 -1.76 -8.74
N MET A 97 -0.34 -1.35 -7.52
CA MET A 97 0.16 -0.14 -6.88
C MET A 97 1.22 -0.51 -5.83
N HIS A 98 2.41 -0.90 -6.28
CA HIS A 98 3.54 -1.19 -5.41
C HIS A 98 4.87 -0.97 -6.13
N PHE A 99 5.98 -0.90 -5.38
CA PHE A 99 7.30 -0.77 -5.94
C PHE A 99 7.86 -2.10 -6.42
N CYS A 100 8.85 -2.04 -7.31
CA CYS A 100 9.50 -3.22 -7.86
C CYS A 100 10.95 -2.92 -8.25
N ARG A 101 11.70 -4.00 -8.44
CA ARG A 101 13.07 -3.95 -8.98
C ARG A 101 13.04 -3.93 -10.50
N PHE A 102 14.03 -3.30 -11.13
CA PHE A 102 14.11 -3.16 -12.59
C PHE A 102 15.31 -3.88 -13.20
N ALA A 103 15.03 -4.82 -14.10
CA ALA A 103 16.06 -5.37 -14.98
C ALA A 103 16.34 -4.41 -16.14
N TYR A 104 17.47 -4.62 -16.84
CA TYR A 104 17.85 -3.78 -17.98
C TYR A 104 16.78 -3.77 -19.07
N GLY A 105 16.29 -2.58 -19.43
CA GLY A 105 15.29 -2.38 -20.48
C GLY A 105 13.87 -2.86 -20.14
N GLU A 106 13.63 -3.26 -18.90
CA GLU A 106 12.33 -3.77 -18.47
C GLU A 106 11.32 -2.65 -18.23
N ARG A 107 10.09 -2.83 -18.73
CA ARG A 107 9.02 -1.85 -18.57
C ARG A 107 8.37 -1.98 -17.19
N LEU A 108 7.83 -0.88 -16.67
CA LEU A 108 7.16 -0.83 -15.35
C LEU A 108 6.18 -1.99 -15.10
N HIS A 109 5.22 -2.22 -16.00
CA HIS A 109 4.24 -3.30 -15.83
C HIS A 109 4.85 -4.70 -15.83
N GLN A 110 5.93 -4.92 -16.58
CA GLN A 110 6.64 -6.20 -16.61
C GLN A 110 7.46 -6.40 -15.32
N ALA A 111 8.12 -5.34 -14.87
CA ALA A 111 8.90 -5.34 -13.63
C ALA A 111 8.03 -5.60 -12.40
N ILE A 112 6.84 -4.97 -12.34
CA ILE A 112 5.83 -5.21 -11.32
C ILE A 112 5.38 -6.68 -11.34
N ALA A 113 4.92 -7.18 -12.49
CA ALA A 113 4.48 -8.57 -12.62
C ALA A 113 5.58 -9.57 -12.24
N ARG A 114 6.83 -9.33 -12.66
CA ARG A 114 7.98 -10.16 -12.27
C ARG A 114 8.22 -10.12 -10.76
N HIS A 115 8.01 -8.98 -10.12
CA HIS A 115 8.18 -8.84 -8.67
C HIS A 115 7.10 -9.60 -7.88
N GLU A 116 5.86 -9.58 -8.36
CA GLU A 116 4.73 -10.37 -7.83
C GLU A 116 5.00 -11.87 -8.02
N HIS A 117 5.40 -12.31 -9.23
CA HIS A 117 5.76 -13.71 -9.50
C HIS A 117 6.95 -14.18 -8.66
N TYR A 118 7.92 -13.31 -8.41
CA TYR A 118 9.06 -13.64 -7.56
C TYR A 118 8.61 -13.92 -6.11
N LEU A 119 7.67 -13.14 -5.57
CA LEU A 119 7.12 -13.39 -4.24
C LEU A 119 6.36 -14.72 -4.21
N ALA A 120 5.46 -14.94 -5.17
CA ALA A 120 4.69 -16.18 -5.29
C ALA A 120 5.60 -17.41 -5.37
N ALA A 121 6.66 -17.34 -6.17
CA ALA A 121 7.65 -18.41 -6.30
C ALA A 121 8.47 -18.60 -5.01
N LYS A 122 8.80 -17.53 -4.28
CA LYS A 122 9.57 -17.61 -3.03
C LYS A 122 8.78 -18.19 -1.87
N ILE A 123 7.48 -17.91 -1.78
CA ILE A 123 6.62 -18.55 -0.77
C ILE A 123 6.16 -19.94 -1.20
N GLY A 124 6.30 -20.27 -2.49
CA GLY A 124 6.01 -21.59 -3.04
C GLY A 124 4.54 -21.84 -3.29
N ILE A 125 3.78 -20.82 -3.71
CA ILE A 125 2.36 -20.96 -4.08
C ILE A 125 2.23 -21.97 -5.23
N LYS A 126 1.31 -22.91 -5.07
CA LYS A 126 0.94 -23.92 -6.07
C LYS A 126 -0.46 -23.67 -6.60
N GLY A 127 -0.80 -24.37 -7.68
CA GLY A 127 -2.19 -24.43 -8.16
C GLY A 127 -3.12 -24.98 -7.08
N ASP A 128 -4.34 -24.48 -7.05
CA ASP A 128 -5.41 -24.84 -6.09
C ASP A 128 -5.14 -24.48 -4.61
N ASP A 129 -3.97 -23.93 -4.25
CA ASP A 129 -3.70 -23.45 -2.90
C ASP A 129 -4.74 -22.38 -2.49
N LYS A 130 -5.13 -22.39 -1.22
CA LYS A 130 -5.87 -21.27 -0.63
C LYS A 130 -4.90 -20.20 -0.15
N VAL A 131 -4.92 -19.05 -0.80
CA VAL A 131 -3.99 -17.95 -0.53
C VAL A 131 -4.75 -16.74 0.01
N LEU A 132 -4.19 -16.10 1.03
CA LEU A 132 -4.66 -14.80 1.51
C LEU A 132 -3.73 -13.68 1.04
N ASP A 133 -4.30 -12.67 0.38
CA ASP A 133 -3.66 -11.39 0.06
C ASP A 133 -4.08 -10.35 1.11
N VAL A 134 -3.16 -9.98 1.99
CA VAL A 134 -3.40 -9.04 3.09
C VAL A 134 -3.15 -7.61 2.61
N GLY A 135 -4.22 -6.84 2.46
CA GLY A 135 -4.20 -5.49 1.90
C GLY A 135 -4.20 -5.48 0.38
N CYS A 136 -5.15 -6.19 -0.24
CA CYS A 136 -5.12 -6.51 -1.67
C CYS A 136 -5.30 -5.32 -2.64
N GLY A 137 -5.58 -4.11 -2.12
CA GLY A 137 -5.86 -2.93 -2.95
C GLY A 137 -7.01 -3.18 -3.93
N ILE A 138 -6.80 -2.79 -5.19
CA ILE A 138 -7.71 -3.08 -6.32
C ILE A 138 -7.40 -4.42 -7.01
N GLY A 139 -6.69 -5.33 -6.34
CA GLY A 139 -6.48 -6.73 -6.72
C GLY A 139 -5.49 -6.97 -7.85
N GLY A 140 -4.63 -6.02 -8.20
CA GLY A 140 -3.61 -6.18 -9.26
C GLY A 140 -2.70 -7.38 -9.04
N PRO A 141 -1.96 -7.43 -7.91
CA PRO A 141 -1.11 -8.58 -7.57
C PRO A 141 -1.88 -9.89 -7.50
N ALA A 142 -3.06 -9.91 -6.87
CA ALA A 142 -3.91 -11.11 -6.81
C ALA A 142 -4.24 -11.63 -8.22
N ARG A 143 -4.58 -10.76 -9.18
CA ARG A 143 -4.85 -11.19 -10.57
C ARG A 143 -3.60 -11.74 -11.27
N GLN A 144 -2.44 -11.12 -11.08
CA GLN A 144 -1.20 -11.59 -11.70
C GLN A 144 -0.74 -12.93 -11.10
N ILE A 145 -0.74 -13.03 -9.77
CA ILE A 145 -0.35 -14.25 -9.05
C ILE A 145 -1.31 -15.39 -9.38
N ALA A 146 -2.64 -15.16 -9.38
CA ALA A 146 -3.60 -16.21 -9.69
C ALA A 146 -3.47 -16.73 -11.14
N LYS A 147 -3.16 -15.85 -12.12
CA LYS A 147 -2.84 -16.29 -13.49
C LYS A 147 -1.54 -17.09 -13.57
N PHE A 148 -0.55 -16.73 -12.76
CA PHE A 148 0.76 -17.37 -12.76
C PHE A 148 0.74 -18.75 -12.10
N THR A 149 0.01 -18.90 -10.99
CA THR A 149 0.05 -20.10 -10.15
C THR A 149 -1.17 -21.01 -10.32
N GLY A 150 -2.33 -20.47 -10.69
CA GLY A 150 -3.61 -21.18 -10.63
C GLY A 150 -4.18 -21.34 -9.22
N ALA A 151 -3.74 -20.54 -8.25
CA ALA A 151 -4.24 -20.58 -6.87
C ALA A 151 -5.59 -19.87 -6.70
N HIS A 152 -6.31 -20.23 -5.64
CA HIS A 152 -7.49 -19.51 -5.18
C HIS A 152 -7.09 -18.42 -4.17
N ILE A 153 -7.27 -17.16 -4.54
CA ILE A 153 -6.82 -16.03 -3.71
C ILE A 153 -8.02 -15.28 -3.14
N THR A 154 -8.05 -15.17 -1.81
CA THR A 154 -8.93 -14.26 -1.09
C THR A 154 -8.13 -12.99 -0.76
N GLY A 155 -8.57 -11.84 -1.25
CA GLY A 155 -8.01 -10.55 -0.89
C GLY A 155 -8.77 -9.90 0.27
N LEU A 156 -8.07 -9.48 1.31
CA LEU A 156 -8.61 -8.74 2.44
C LEU A 156 -8.23 -7.26 2.30
N ASN A 157 -9.21 -6.37 2.41
CA ASN A 157 -8.96 -4.92 2.38
C ASN A 157 -9.96 -4.15 3.25
N ASN A 158 -9.57 -3.01 3.79
CA ASN A 158 -10.43 -2.17 4.64
C ASN A 158 -11.20 -1.10 3.83
N ASN A 159 -11.02 -0.99 2.52
CA ASN A 159 -11.63 0.03 1.69
C ASN A 159 -12.66 -0.60 0.72
N ASP A 160 -13.94 -0.26 0.92
CA ASP A 160 -15.06 -0.81 0.12
C ASP A 160 -14.96 -0.44 -1.37
N TYR A 161 -14.55 0.80 -1.67
CA TYR A 161 -14.33 1.24 -3.04
C TYR A 161 -13.30 0.37 -3.76
N GLN A 162 -12.16 0.08 -3.13
CA GLN A 162 -11.12 -0.77 -3.71
C GLN A 162 -11.58 -2.22 -3.90
N ILE A 163 -12.42 -2.75 -3.00
CA ILE A 163 -13.02 -4.09 -3.12
C ILE A 163 -13.96 -4.16 -4.33
N ASP A 164 -14.80 -3.14 -4.53
CA ASP A 164 -15.68 -3.05 -5.70
C ASP A 164 -14.84 -3.03 -6.99
N ARG A 165 -13.76 -2.25 -7.02
CA ARG A 165 -12.81 -2.19 -8.15
C ARG A 165 -12.14 -3.53 -8.41
N ALA A 166 -11.62 -4.18 -7.36
CA ALA A 166 -10.94 -5.47 -7.45
C ALA A 166 -11.87 -6.54 -8.01
N THR A 167 -13.10 -6.59 -7.51
CA THR A 167 -14.16 -7.52 -7.96
C THR A 167 -14.49 -7.29 -9.44
N LEU A 168 -14.71 -6.03 -9.84
CA LEU A 168 -14.98 -5.66 -11.23
C LEU A 168 -13.84 -6.10 -12.16
N TYR A 169 -12.59 -5.92 -11.74
CA TYR A 169 -11.44 -6.31 -12.56
C TYR A 169 -11.24 -7.81 -12.66
N ALA A 170 -11.43 -8.55 -11.56
CA ALA A 170 -11.41 -10.00 -11.61
C ALA A 170 -12.50 -10.54 -12.56
N GLN A 171 -13.70 -9.96 -12.55
CA GLN A 171 -14.77 -10.33 -13.49
C GLN A 171 -14.41 -10.03 -14.94
N LYS A 172 -13.90 -8.82 -15.23
CA LYS A 172 -13.49 -8.40 -16.58
C LYS A 172 -12.40 -9.29 -17.17
N GLU A 173 -11.52 -9.82 -16.32
CA GLU A 173 -10.43 -10.70 -16.73
C GLU A 173 -10.80 -12.20 -16.67
N GLY A 174 -12.05 -12.55 -16.33
CA GLY A 174 -12.52 -13.94 -16.27
C GLY A 174 -12.04 -14.73 -15.06
N LEU A 175 -11.54 -14.07 -14.02
CA LEU A 175 -10.90 -14.66 -12.83
C LEU A 175 -11.82 -14.78 -11.61
N ALA A 176 -13.08 -14.38 -11.72
CA ALA A 176 -14.04 -14.41 -10.59
C ALA A 176 -14.30 -15.81 -10.01
N HIS A 177 -13.90 -16.89 -10.70
CA HIS A 177 -13.99 -18.26 -10.20
C HIS A 177 -12.86 -18.64 -9.23
N GLN A 178 -11.77 -17.86 -9.18
CA GLN A 178 -10.60 -18.13 -8.35
C GLN A 178 -10.12 -16.92 -7.54
N LEU A 179 -10.82 -15.78 -7.63
CA LEU A 179 -10.55 -14.56 -6.86
C LEU A 179 -11.79 -14.11 -6.12
N GLU A 180 -11.63 -13.86 -4.83
CA GLU A 180 -12.65 -13.26 -3.95
C GLU A 180 -12.02 -12.09 -3.18
N PHE A 181 -12.77 -11.00 -2.99
CA PHE A 181 -12.30 -9.84 -2.24
C PHE A 181 -13.28 -9.52 -1.13
N VAL A 182 -12.78 -9.41 0.10
CA VAL A 182 -13.60 -9.25 1.31
C VAL A 182 -13.17 -8.04 2.11
N LYS A 183 -14.17 -7.37 2.70
CA LYS A 183 -13.99 -6.25 3.60
C LYS A 183 -13.52 -6.73 4.96
N GLY A 184 -12.48 -6.10 5.49
CA GLY A 184 -12.10 -6.24 6.90
C GLY A 184 -10.77 -5.59 7.24
N ASP A 185 -10.54 -5.43 8.53
CA ASP A 185 -9.28 -5.01 9.11
C ASP A 185 -8.34 -6.21 9.33
N PHE A 186 -7.11 -6.14 8.79
CA PHE A 186 -6.12 -7.20 8.98
C PHE A 186 -5.64 -7.35 10.43
N MET A 187 -5.95 -6.40 11.32
CA MET A 187 -5.69 -6.52 12.75
C MET A 187 -6.76 -7.37 13.45
N GLN A 188 -7.89 -7.61 12.78
CA GLN A 188 -9.11 -8.23 13.33
C GLN A 188 -9.72 -9.23 12.32
N MET A 189 -8.86 -10.03 11.68
CA MET A 189 -9.25 -10.93 10.58
C MET A 189 -10.38 -11.89 10.98
N SER A 190 -11.52 -11.81 10.30
CA SER A 190 -12.68 -12.69 10.54
C SER A 190 -12.59 -14.04 9.80
N PHE A 191 -11.39 -14.63 9.76
CA PHE A 191 -11.16 -15.97 9.20
C PHE A 191 -10.91 -17.00 10.30
N PRO A 192 -11.30 -18.28 10.11
CA PRO A 192 -10.92 -19.35 11.01
C PRO A 192 -9.40 -19.53 11.08
N GLU A 193 -8.93 -20.08 12.19
CA GLU A 193 -7.53 -20.46 12.35
C GLU A 193 -7.15 -21.56 11.34
N ASN A 194 -5.89 -21.60 10.90
CA ASN A 194 -5.37 -22.66 10.04
C ASN A 194 -6.17 -22.84 8.72
N THR A 195 -6.58 -21.73 8.09
CA THR A 195 -7.40 -21.71 6.87
C THR A 195 -6.57 -21.72 5.60
N PHE A 196 -5.50 -20.92 5.54
CA PHE A 196 -4.74 -20.64 4.31
C PHE A 196 -3.45 -21.45 4.23
N ASP A 197 -3.12 -21.90 3.02
CA ASP A 197 -1.87 -22.60 2.70
C ASP A 197 -0.68 -21.63 2.63
N CYS A 198 -0.92 -20.47 2.00
CA CYS A 198 0.03 -19.36 1.94
C CYS A 198 -0.66 -18.03 2.28
N VAL A 199 0.08 -17.09 2.83
CA VAL A 199 -0.35 -15.71 3.00
C VAL A 199 0.72 -14.80 2.39
N TYR A 200 0.32 -13.73 1.72
CA TYR A 200 1.25 -12.67 1.35
C TYR A 200 0.71 -11.29 1.68
N ALA A 201 1.63 -10.33 1.84
CA ALA A 201 1.34 -8.92 1.93
C ALA A 201 2.34 -8.15 1.07
N ILE A 202 1.87 -7.31 0.16
CA ILE A 202 2.74 -6.45 -0.65
C ILE A 202 2.51 -5.02 -0.20
N GLU A 203 3.47 -4.47 0.54
CA GLU A 203 3.51 -3.05 0.93
C GLU A 203 2.29 -2.58 1.75
N ALA A 204 1.60 -3.50 2.43
CA ALA A 204 0.33 -3.23 3.10
C ALA A 204 0.41 -3.21 4.64
N THR A 205 1.21 -4.10 5.25
CA THR A 205 1.24 -4.27 6.70
C THR A 205 1.84 -3.08 7.44
N VAL A 206 2.56 -2.20 6.74
CA VAL A 206 3.00 -0.88 7.23
C VAL A 206 1.85 0.01 7.73
N HIS A 207 0.62 -0.18 7.23
CA HIS A 207 -0.55 0.57 7.70
C HIS A 207 -1.05 0.10 9.08
N ALA A 208 -0.61 -1.06 9.55
CA ALA A 208 -0.95 -1.58 10.86
C ALA A 208 -0.34 -0.73 11.99
N PRO A 209 -1.02 -0.53 13.12
CA PRO A 209 -0.46 0.18 14.27
C PRO A 209 0.59 -0.68 15.01
N SER A 210 0.68 -1.97 14.68
CA SER A 210 1.64 -2.92 15.24
C SER A 210 1.90 -4.05 14.25
N LEU A 211 3.16 -4.19 13.82
CA LEU A 211 3.59 -5.30 12.96
C LEU A 211 3.44 -6.65 13.68
N GLU A 212 3.77 -6.73 14.98
CA GLU A 212 3.58 -7.96 15.77
C GLU A 212 2.11 -8.37 15.80
N GLY A 213 1.20 -7.40 15.92
CA GLY A 213 -0.23 -7.64 15.95
C GLY A 213 -0.76 -8.20 14.63
N VAL A 214 -0.44 -7.57 13.49
CA VAL A 214 -0.89 -8.08 12.18
C VAL A 214 -0.22 -9.41 11.83
N TYR A 215 1.08 -9.58 12.12
CA TYR A 215 1.75 -10.86 11.89
C TYR A 215 1.18 -11.97 12.78
N SER A 216 0.70 -11.66 13.99
CA SER A 216 0.00 -12.64 14.84
C SER A 216 -1.34 -13.07 14.26
N GLN A 217 -2.10 -12.17 13.62
CA GLN A 217 -3.31 -12.53 12.88
C GLN A 217 -3.00 -13.41 11.67
N ILE A 218 -1.96 -13.06 10.91
CA ILE A 218 -1.48 -13.87 9.79
C ILE A 218 -1.06 -15.26 10.26
N TYR A 219 -0.28 -15.35 11.34
CA TYR A 219 0.12 -16.61 11.96
C TYR A 219 -1.09 -17.47 12.35
N ARG A 220 -2.12 -16.86 12.93
CA ARG A 220 -3.35 -17.56 13.33
C ARG A 220 -4.08 -18.17 12.14
N VAL A 221 -4.29 -17.43 11.06
CA VAL A 221 -5.07 -17.88 9.90
C VAL A 221 -4.29 -18.81 8.95
N LEU A 222 -2.96 -18.83 9.04
CA LEU A 222 -2.09 -19.72 8.26
C LEU A 222 -2.09 -21.14 8.85
N LYS A 223 -2.12 -22.17 8.00
CA LYS A 223 -1.98 -23.58 8.42
C LYS A 223 -0.59 -23.86 9.00
N PRO A 224 -0.43 -24.84 9.91
CA PRO A 224 0.90 -25.33 10.30
C PRO A 224 1.69 -25.78 9.07
N GLY A 225 2.94 -25.33 8.96
CA GLY A 225 3.79 -25.53 7.78
C GLY A 225 3.56 -24.53 6.64
N GLY A 226 2.49 -23.74 6.68
CA GLY A 226 2.20 -22.69 5.69
C GLY A 226 3.23 -21.57 5.71
N VAL A 227 3.32 -20.83 4.61
CA VAL A 227 4.32 -19.78 4.39
C VAL A 227 3.68 -18.40 4.31
N PHE A 228 4.28 -17.45 5.01
CA PHE A 228 4.01 -16.03 4.90
C PHE A 228 5.16 -15.34 4.15
N GLY A 229 4.84 -14.56 3.11
CA GLY A 229 5.79 -13.68 2.45
C GLY A 229 5.34 -12.23 2.45
N VAL A 230 6.27 -11.31 2.68
CA VAL A 230 5.97 -9.87 2.68
C VAL A 230 7.06 -9.05 2.02
N TYR A 231 6.63 -8.05 1.26
CA TYR A 231 7.45 -6.88 0.94
C TYR A 231 7.02 -5.74 1.86
N GLU A 232 7.88 -5.39 2.82
CA GLU A 232 7.54 -4.43 3.86
C GLU A 232 8.20 -3.07 3.62
N TRP A 233 7.47 -2.00 3.95
CA TRP A 233 7.98 -0.64 4.01
C TRP A 233 8.61 -0.39 5.38
N LEU A 234 9.93 -0.17 5.41
CA LEU A 234 10.68 -0.05 6.66
C LEU A 234 11.69 1.09 6.61
N MET A 235 11.91 1.70 7.77
CA MET A 235 13.05 2.58 7.98
C MET A 235 14.32 1.74 8.17
N THR A 236 15.41 2.14 7.53
CA THR A 236 16.69 1.42 7.64
C THR A 236 17.40 1.71 8.96
N ASP A 237 18.53 1.06 9.20
CA ASP A 237 19.36 1.33 10.37
C ASP A 237 19.97 2.74 10.39
N LYS A 238 20.14 3.38 9.22
CA LYS A 238 20.63 4.76 9.10
C LYS A 238 19.58 5.81 9.49
N TYR A 239 18.30 5.44 9.48
CA TYR A 239 17.27 6.33 9.99
C TYR A 239 17.49 6.66 11.47
N ASP A 240 17.38 7.94 11.80
CA ASP A 240 17.56 8.43 13.17
C ASP A 240 16.41 9.39 13.47
N ASN A 241 15.55 8.99 14.41
CA ASN A 241 14.41 9.80 14.81
C ASN A 241 14.82 11.08 15.56
N SER A 242 16.05 11.18 16.06
CA SER A 242 16.55 12.41 16.70
C SER A 242 16.89 13.50 15.66
N ASN A 243 17.20 13.10 14.43
CA ASN A 243 17.50 14.00 13.31
C ASN A 243 16.21 14.53 12.66
N GLU A 244 16.03 15.85 12.66
CA GLU A 244 14.85 16.52 12.08
C GLU A 244 14.68 16.24 10.58
N HIS A 245 15.78 16.21 9.82
CA HIS A 245 15.74 15.93 8.37
C HIS A 245 15.22 14.52 8.11
N HIS A 246 15.70 13.54 8.87
CA HIS A 246 15.21 12.16 8.78
C HIS A 246 13.72 12.10 9.13
N ARG A 247 13.29 12.75 10.22
CA ARG A 247 11.86 12.81 10.60
C ARG A 247 11.01 13.44 9.51
N LYS A 248 11.49 14.50 8.85
CA LYS A 248 10.78 15.16 7.76
C LYS A 248 10.57 14.21 6.57
N ILE A 249 11.58 13.43 6.20
CA ILE A 249 11.46 12.41 5.15
C ILE A 249 10.43 11.35 5.55
N ARG A 250 10.55 10.77 6.75
CA ARG A 250 9.60 9.76 7.24
C ARG A 250 8.16 10.30 7.26
N LEU A 251 7.93 11.48 7.81
CA LEU A 251 6.61 12.09 7.90
C LEU A 251 6.02 12.42 6.53
N GLY A 252 6.85 12.84 5.57
CA GLY A 252 6.39 13.08 4.21
C GLY A 252 5.92 11.80 3.51
N ILE A 253 6.61 10.68 3.75
CA ILE A 253 6.16 9.35 3.31
C ILE A 253 4.87 8.98 4.04
N GLU A 254 4.83 9.06 5.37
CA GLU A 254 3.65 8.69 6.15
C GLU A 254 2.38 9.47 5.75
N GLN A 255 2.51 10.78 5.58
CA GLN A 255 1.42 11.65 5.17
C GLN A 255 0.99 11.43 3.72
N GLY A 256 1.92 11.19 2.81
CA GLY A 256 1.58 11.07 1.40
C GLY A 256 1.16 9.66 0.99
N ASP A 257 1.30 8.68 1.89
CA ASP A 257 0.96 7.27 1.68
C ASP A 257 -0.06 6.73 2.70
N GLY A 258 -0.60 7.53 3.62
CA GLY A 258 -1.66 7.08 4.55
C GLY A 258 -1.16 6.10 5.60
N ILE A 259 0.07 6.28 6.09
CA ILE A 259 0.70 5.40 7.08
C ILE A 259 0.66 6.08 8.45
N SER A 260 0.19 5.34 9.46
CA SER A 260 0.06 5.88 10.82
C SER A 260 1.43 6.15 11.47
N ASN A 261 2.35 5.20 11.36
CA ASN A 261 3.73 5.31 11.82
C ASN A 261 4.61 4.20 11.21
N MET A 262 5.70 4.55 10.54
CA MET A 262 6.70 3.58 10.08
C MET A 262 7.67 3.18 11.18
N VAL A 263 8.16 1.94 11.12
CA VAL A 263 9.11 1.36 12.09
C VAL A 263 10.40 0.93 11.42
N LYS A 264 11.43 0.62 12.21
CA LYS A 264 12.72 0.13 11.67
C LYS A 264 12.67 -1.33 11.23
N ILE A 265 13.62 -1.72 10.37
CA ILE A 265 13.86 -3.11 9.98
C ILE A 265 14.00 -4.04 11.19
N SER A 266 14.76 -3.62 12.20
CA SER A 266 14.97 -4.40 13.42
C SER A 266 13.67 -4.68 14.19
N GLU A 267 12.72 -3.75 14.17
CA GLU A 267 11.41 -3.91 14.81
C GLU A 267 10.54 -4.91 14.05
N ALA A 268 10.54 -4.87 12.71
CA ALA A 268 9.81 -5.85 11.89
C ALA A 268 10.36 -7.27 12.04
N LEU A 269 11.69 -7.41 12.05
CA LEU A 269 12.35 -8.70 12.29
C LEU A 269 12.08 -9.27 13.69
N ALA A 270 11.94 -8.40 14.69
CA ALA A 270 11.54 -8.81 16.03
C ALA A 270 10.05 -9.21 16.06
N ALA A 271 9.19 -8.41 15.43
CA ALA A 271 7.74 -8.64 15.36
C ALA A 271 7.39 -9.98 14.71
N ILE A 272 8.02 -10.34 13.58
CA ILE A 272 7.70 -11.60 12.88
C ILE A 272 8.09 -12.82 13.71
N LYS A 273 9.20 -12.75 14.46
CA LYS A 273 9.63 -13.79 15.39
C LYS A 273 8.73 -13.84 16.62
N ALA A 274 8.34 -12.69 17.17
CA ALA A 274 7.44 -12.59 18.32
C ALA A 274 6.05 -13.17 18.01
N ALA A 275 5.57 -13.02 16.78
CA ALA A 275 4.34 -13.65 16.29
C ALA A 275 4.41 -15.19 16.21
N GLY A 276 5.60 -15.78 16.35
CA GLY A 276 5.81 -17.24 16.39
C GLY A 276 6.32 -17.86 15.09
N PHE A 277 6.62 -17.06 14.07
CA PHE A 277 7.16 -17.58 12.81
C PHE A 277 8.63 -17.99 12.91
N GLU A 278 8.98 -19.02 12.14
CA GLU A 278 10.35 -19.34 11.77
C GLU A 278 10.74 -18.51 10.55
N LEU A 279 11.60 -17.52 10.73
CA LEU A 279 12.07 -16.66 9.64
C LEU A 279 13.10 -17.42 8.78
N GLU A 280 12.72 -17.75 7.55
CA GLU A 280 13.55 -18.54 6.61
C GLU A 280 14.47 -17.67 5.77
N LEU A 281 13.97 -16.50 5.35
CA LEU A 281 14.70 -15.54 4.53
C LEU A 281 14.29 -14.13 4.92
N HIS A 282 15.26 -13.22 4.99
CA HIS A 282 14.99 -11.80 4.93
C HIS A 282 16.07 -11.05 4.16
N GLU A 283 15.69 -10.05 3.38
CA GLU A 283 16.61 -9.30 2.52
C GLU A 283 16.02 -7.95 2.12
N ASP A 284 16.84 -6.90 2.10
CA ASP A 284 16.44 -5.65 1.46
C ASP A 284 16.64 -5.73 -0.06
N LEU A 285 15.55 -6.01 -0.78
CA LEU A 285 15.59 -6.15 -2.23
C LEU A 285 15.95 -4.85 -2.95
N SER A 286 15.76 -3.70 -2.30
CA SER A 286 16.09 -2.38 -2.85
C SER A 286 17.61 -2.18 -3.02
N LYS A 287 18.43 -2.99 -2.34
CA LYS A 287 19.90 -2.90 -2.36
C LYS A 287 20.58 -3.76 -3.41
N ARG A 288 19.82 -4.63 -4.07
CA ARG A 288 20.41 -5.47 -5.11
C ARG A 288 20.90 -4.61 -6.28
N PRO A 289 21.98 -5.01 -6.98
CA PRO A 289 22.52 -4.24 -8.08
C PRO A 289 21.62 -4.35 -9.31
N ASP A 290 20.69 -3.41 -9.46
CA ASP A 290 19.78 -3.31 -10.59
C ASP A 290 20.23 -2.26 -11.61
N ALA A 291 19.72 -2.37 -12.84
CA ALA A 291 20.05 -1.45 -13.93
C ALA A 291 19.49 -0.03 -13.70
N ALA A 292 18.37 0.07 -12.99
CA ALA A 292 17.75 1.32 -12.58
C ALA A 292 17.27 1.20 -11.13
N PRO A 293 17.28 2.32 -10.36
CA PRO A 293 16.75 2.29 -9.00
C PRO A 293 15.24 2.05 -9.01
N TRP A 294 14.72 1.37 -7.98
CA TRP A 294 13.27 1.13 -7.82
C TRP A 294 12.43 2.42 -7.84
N TYR A 295 13.01 3.55 -7.44
CA TYR A 295 12.34 4.85 -7.38
C TYR A 295 12.39 5.63 -8.71
N TYR A 296 13.03 5.09 -9.77
CA TYR A 296 13.17 5.84 -11.02
C TYR A 296 11.82 6.34 -11.60
N PRO A 297 10.69 5.60 -11.51
CA PRO A 297 9.43 6.06 -12.08
C PRO A 297 8.89 7.33 -11.41
N ILE A 298 9.23 7.58 -10.14
CA ILE A 298 8.84 8.78 -9.37
C ILE A 298 9.91 9.86 -9.31
N ALA A 299 11.16 9.56 -9.70
CA ALA A 299 12.30 10.46 -9.53
C ALA A 299 12.24 11.72 -10.39
N GLY A 300 11.55 11.68 -11.53
CA GLY A 300 11.63 12.76 -12.53
C GLY A 300 13.03 12.89 -13.17
N GLU A 301 13.84 11.83 -13.15
CA GLU A 301 15.23 11.82 -13.63
C GLU A 301 15.36 11.02 -14.94
N PHE A 302 15.47 11.72 -16.07
CA PHE A 302 15.54 11.09 -17.40
C PHE A 302 16.77 10.20 -17.64
N LYS A 303 17.82 10.30 -16.80
CA LYS A 303 19.02 9.45 -16.92
C LYS A 303 18.74 7.94 -16.71
N TYR A 304 17.60 7.60 -16.10
CA TYR A 304 17.19 6.21 -15.87
C TYR A 304 16.21 5.67 -16.93
N MET A 305 15.95 6.42 -18.00
CA MET A 305 15.08 5.96 -19.09
C MET A 305 15.61 4.65 -19.71
N GLY A 306 14.77 3.63 -19.74
CA GLY A 306 15.02 2.37 -20.45
C GLY A 306 14.40 2.32 -21.85
N SER A 307 13.44 3.20 -22.13
CA SER A 307 12.70 3.27 -23.40
C SER A 307 12.15 4.67 -23.70
N ILE A 308 11.69 4.91 -24.93
CA ILE A 308 11.06 6.18 -25.31
C ILE A 308 9.74 6.45 -24.56
N LEU A 309 9.02 5.40 -24.15
CA LEU A 309 7.78 5.54 -23.38
C LEU A 309 8.05 6.07 -21.96
N ASP A 310 9.25 5.84 -21.41
CA ASP A 310 9.65 6.39 -20.13
C ASP A 310 9.73 7.92 -20.16
N PHE A 311 9.83 8.54 -21.34
CA PHE A 311 9.79 10.00 -21.47
C PHE A 311 8.49 10.57 -20.90
N TYR A 312 7.35 9.92 -21.17
CA TYR A 312 6.06 10.35 -20.64
C TYR A 312 5.93 10.03 -19.15
N LEU A 313 6.37 8.83 -18.73
CA LEU A 313 6.34 8.38 -17.33
C LEU A 313 7.17 9.29 -16.41
N ILE A 314 8.39 9.64 -16.84
CA ILE A 314 9.31 10.49 -16.07
C ILE A 314 8.93 11.96 -16.23
N GLY A 315 8.53 12.38 -17.43
CA GLY A 315 8.16 13.76 -17.75
C GLY A 315 7.08 14.31 -16.82
N ARG A 316 6.02 13.53 -16.56
CA ARG A 316 4.95 13.92 -15.62
C ARG A 316 5.44 14.06 -14.17
N MET A 317 6.53 13.38 -13.80
CA MET A 317 7.09 13.41 -12.45
C MET A 317 8.14 14.51 -12.25
N THR A 318 8.56 15.19 -13.31
CA THR A 318 9.45 16.37 -13.20
C THR A 318 8.74 17.54 -12.51
N LYS A 319 9.50 18.49 -11.97
CA LYS A 319 8.94 19.74 -11.40
C LYS A 319 8.02 20.47 -12.40
N PHE A 320 8.39 20.48 -13.67
CA PHE A 320 7.60 21.09 -14.74
C PHE A 320 6.29 20.30 -14.99
N GLY A 321 6.39 18.98 -15.15
CA GLY A 321 5.23 18.12 -15.37
C GLY A 321 4.23 18.17 -14.22
N ARG A 322 4.71 18.10 -12.98
CA ARG A 322 3.88 18.26 -11.78
C ARG A 322 3.29 19.67 -11.70
N GLY A 323 4.06 20.72 -11.99
CA GLY A 323 3.57 22.10 -12.02
C GLY A 323 2.41 22.32 -13.01
N LEU A 324 2.49 21.72 -14.20
CA LEU A 324 1.41 21.74 -15.18
C LEU A 324 0.18 20.98 -14.66
N ALA A 325 0.37 19.76 -14.13
CA ALA A 325 -0.72 18.98 -13.56
C ALA A 325 -1.41 19.71 -12.40
N HIS A 326 -0.64 20.38 -11.53
CA HIS A 326 -1.18 21.18 -10.42
C HIS A 326 -2.03 22.33 -10.92
N SER A 327 -1.59 23.01 -11.99
CA SER A 327 -2.32 24.14 -12.58
C SER A 327 -3.65 23.69 -13.21
N VAL A 328 -3.63 22.56 -13.93
CA VAL A 328 -4.85 21.97 -14.51
C VAL A 328 -5.82 21.52 -13.41
N MET A 329 -5.33 20.78 -12.41
CA MET A 329 -6.17 20.31 -11.30
C MET A 329 -6.74 21.46 -10.47
N GLY A 330 -5.95 22.49 -10.18
CA GLY A 330 -6.42 23.67 -9.45
C GLY A 330 -7.51 24.44 -10.23
N LEU A 331 -7.38 24.57 -11.55
CA LEU A 331 -8.41 25.15 -12.39
C LEU A 331 -9.69 24.30 -12.39
N MET A 332 -9.56 22.98 -12.48
CA MET A 332 -10.70 22.06 -12.45
C MET A 332 -11.45 22.11 -11.11
N GLU A 333 -10.72 22.19 -10.00
CA GLU A 333 -11.30 22.35 -8.66
C GLU A 333 -12.02 23.72 -8.53
N MET A 334 -11.39 24.80 -9.01
CA MET A 334 -12.00 26.15 -9.02
C MET A 334 -13.29 26.22 -9.84
N LEU A 335 -13.35 25.49 -10.96
CA LEU A 335 -14.54 25.41 -11.81
C LEU A 335 -15.60 24.42 -11.30
N GLY A 336 -15.35 23.74 -10.17
CA GLY A 336 -16.25 22.73 -9.61
C GLY A 336 -16.32 21.44 -10.42
N LEU A 337 -15.37 21.21 -11.33
CA LEU A 337 -15.28 19.98 -12.13
C LEU A 337 -14.60 18.87 -11.32
N ALA A 338 -13.59 19.21 -10.54
CA ALA A 338 -12.95 18.28 -9.60
C ALA A 338 -13.51 18.50 -8.17
N PRO A 339 -13.64 17.44 -7.36
CA PRO A 339 -14.02 17.57 -5.95
C PRO A 339 -13.05 18.47 -5.16
N SER A 340 -13.58 19.12 -4.13
CA SER A 340 -12.81 20.05 -3.29
C SER A 340 -11.77 19.29 -2.48
N GLY A 341 -10.55 19.81 -2.46
CA GLY A 341 -9.40 19.21 -1.80
C GLY A 341 -8.66 18.17 -2.66
N THR A 342 -9.08 17.88 -3.90
CA THR A 342 -8.34 17.00 -4.79
C THR A 342 -6.92 17.52 -5.06
N MET A 343 -6.74 18.84 -5.21
CA MET A 343 -5.39 19.42 -5.35
C MET A 343 -4.55 19.22 -4.07
N LYS A 344 -5.16 19.33 -2.88
CA LYS A 344 -4.47 19.10 -1.60
C LYS A 344 -3.96 17.67 -1.50
N THR A 345 -4.81 16.69 -1.85
CA THR A 345 -4.42 15.27 -1.93
C THR A 345 -3.28 15.06 -2.91
N ALA A 346 -3.39 15.57 -4.14
CA ALA A 346 -2.36 15.42 -5.16
C ALA A 346 -1.01 16.03 -4.75
N ASN A 347 -1.02 17.19 -4.09
CA ASN A 347 0.18 17.83 -3.54
C ASN A 347 0.84 16.97 -2.45
N SER A 348 0.03 16.36 -1.58
CA SER A 348 0.50 15.45 -0.53
C SER A 348 1.21 14.22 -1.12
N MET A 349 0.61 13.62 -2.15
CA MET A 349 1.20 12.47 -2.86
C MET A 349 2.49 12.86 -3.61
N ALA A 350 2.54 14.05 -4.23
CA ALA A 350 3.75 14.54 -4.86
C ALA A 350 4.88 14.78 -3.85
N ALA A 351 4.56 15.27 -2.65
CA ALA A 351 5.53 15.42 -1.57
C ALA A 351 6.03 14.05 -1.04
N ALA A 352 5.16 13.04 -0.93
CA ALA A 352 5.57 11.67 -0.63
C ALA A 352 6.55 11.14 -1.67
N ALA A 353 6.26 11.30 -2.97
CA ALA A 353 7.16 10.85 -4.03
C ALA A 353 8.58 11.44 -3.88
N ASP A 354 8.69 12.73 -3.51
CA ASP A 354 9.98 13.36 -3.25
C ASP A 354 10.67 12.79 -1.99
N CYS A 355 9.89 12.52 -0.93
CA CYS A 355 10.40 11.94 0.31
C CYS A 355 10.82 10.46 0.13
N LEU A 356 10.10 9.67 -0.65
CA LEU A 356 10.47 8.31 -1.04
C LEU A 356 11.80 8.30 -1.79
N VAL A 357 11.97 9.18 -2.77
CA VAL A 357 13.23 9.33 -3.53
C VAL A 357 14.38 9.79 -2.63
N ALA A 358 14.14 10.75 -1.74
CA ALA A 358 15.14 11.22 -0.78
C ALA A 358 15.54 10.10 0.20
N GLY A 359 14.55 9.42 0.80
CA GLY A 359 14.76 8.29 1.70
C GLY A 359 15.51 7.14 1.04
N ALA A 360 15.28 6.89 -0.25
CA ALA A 360 16.03 5.91 -1.01
C ALA A 360 17.51 6.31 -1.22
N LYS A 361 17.75 7.56 -1.64
CA LYS A 361 19.09 8.09 -1.93
C LYS A 361 19.96 8.21 -0.68
N GLU A 362 19.35 8.59 0.43
CA GLU A 362 20.02 8.72 1.73
C GLU A 362 20.06 7.39 2.49
N ASP A 363 19.46 6.33 1.93
CA ASP A 363 19.40 4.99 2.52
C ASP A 363 18.74 5.03 3.91
N LEU A 364 17.63 5.76 4.03
CA LEU A 364 16.81 5.89 5.24
C LEU A 364 15.56 5.00 5.20
N PHE A 365 15.13 4.60 4.00
CA PHE A 365 13.88 3.89 3.76
C PHE A 365 14.04 2.80 2.69
N THR A 366 13.31 1.70 2.84
CA THR A 366 13.14 0.67 1.81
C THR A 366 11.65 0.30 1.67
N PRO A 367 11.11 0.20 0.44
CA PRO A 367 9.72 -0.19 0.20
C PRO A 367 9.53 -1.72 0.04
N MET A 368 10.62 -2.48 -0.06
CA MET A 368 10.59 -3.88 -0.47
C MET A 368 11.52 -4.73 0.37
N TYR A 369 11.45 -4.56 1.68
CA TYR A 369 12.14 -5.45 2.59
C TYR A 369 11.44 -6.81 2.59
N LEU A 370 12.06 -7.80 1.95
CA LEU A 370 11.51 -9.12 1.80
C LEU A 370 11.67 -9.88 3.11
N MET A 371 10.59 -10.49 3.59
CA MET A 371 10.63 -11.54 4.62
C MET A 371 9.82 -12.74 4.14
N ILE A 372 10.38 -13.94 4.28
CA ILE A 372 9.71 -15.22 4.07
C ILE A 372 9.79 -15.98 5.39
N ALA A 373 8.65 -16.35 5.94
CA ALA A 373 8.57 -16.98 7.25
C ALA A 373 7.56 -18.13 7.25
N ARG A 374 7.87 -19.20 7.97
CA ARG A 374 7.04 -20.40 8.05
C ARG A 374 6.38 -20.51 9.42
N LYS A 375 5.11 -20.90 9.43
CA LYS A 375 4.46 -21.34 10.67
C LYS A 375 4.98 -22.74 11.03
N PRO A 376 5.55 -22.99 12.23
CA PRO A 376 6.08 -24.29 12.59
C PRO A 376 5.06 -25.42 12.39
N LEU A 377 5.49 -26.58 11.88
CA LEU A 377 4.63 -27.74 11.65
C LEU A 377 3.97 -28.28 12.93
N ASN A 378 4.63 -28.08 14.07
CA ASN A 378 4.17 -28.50 15.39
C ASN A 378 3.40 -27.39 16.13
N ALA A 379 3.06 -26.28 15.47
CA ALA A 379 2.20 -25.25 16.05
C ALA A 379 0.88 -25.89 16.47
N LYS A 380 0.50 -25.71 17.74
CA LYS A 380 -0.79 -26.20 18.25
C LYS A 380 -1.91 -25.46 17.52
N ALA A 381 -2.91 -26.23 17.11
CA ALA A 381 -4.08 -25.75 16.37
C ALA A 381 -4.82 -24.67 17.14
#